data_AF-A0A645B605-F1
#
_entry.id   AF-A0A645B605-F1
#
_cell.length_a   1.000
_cell.length_b   1.000
_cell.length_c   1.000
_cell.angle_alpha   90.00
_cell.angle_beta   90.00
_cell.angle_gamma   90.00
#
_symmetry.space_group_name_H-M   'P 1'
#
loop_
_entity.id
_entity.type
_entity.pdbx_description
1 polymer ?
#
loop_
_entity_poly.entity_id
_entity_poly.type
_entity_poly.pdbx_seq_one_letter_code
_entity_poly.pdbx_strand_id
1 'polypeptide(L)'
;MKIEMSILYDFLAKKYNIKTNINNFNKNQIDGYLFFNEDKLMENYVYIIKSHQLELYNEYKTKNMNFICIGRPEKNYKNNLCNIIYVPFKIDIFELFNFLQLIFNKIKSWDEKITNIIYSSMDVSKIFEVTRDILPFHMQLIDKDLFVIAKSDDLFFEKYPKIAPLDEINKMILEKIRLDSK
;
A
#
# COMPACT_ATOMS: atom_id res chain seq x y z
N MET A 1 -1.32 -0.63 13.20
CA MET A 1 -1.88 0.00 11.98
C MET A 1 -2.99 -0.86 11.37
N LYS A 2 -3.96 -0.25 10.67
CA LYS A 2 -5.02 -0.93 9.91
C LYS A 2 -4.59 -1.18 8.47
N ILE A 3 -4.76 -2.41 7.96
CA ILE A 3 -4.52 -2.74 6.55
C ILE A 3 -5.85 -2.60 5.79
N GLU A 4 -5.81 -2.01 4.60
CA GLU A 4 -6.96 -1.84 3.72
C GLU A 4 -6.69 -2.45 2.34
N MET A 5 -7.74 -2.67 1.55
CA MET A 5 -7.61 -3.26 0.21
C MET A 5 -6.80 -2.40 -0.76
N SER A 6 -6.82 -1.07 -0.58
CA SER A 6 -6.00 -0.12 -1.33
C SER A 6 -4.50 -0.37 -1.13
N ILE A 7 -4.08 -0.62 0.10
CA ILE A 7 -2.69 -0.94 0.43
C ILE A 7 -2.29 -2.25 -0.25
N LEU A 8 -3.14 -3.28 -0.19
CA LEU A 8 -2.88 -4.56 -0.87
C LEU A 8 -2.78 -4.38 -2.38
N TYR A 9 -3.65 -3.55 -2.97
CA TYR A 9 -3.58 -3.19 -4.39
C TYR A 9 -2.23 -2.58 -4.75
N ASP A 10 -1.74 -1.60 -3.99
CA ASP A 10 -0.45 -0.94 -4.27
C ASP A 10 0.73 -1.92 -4.21
N PHE A 11 0.73 -2.85 -3.26
CA PHE A 11 1.75 -3.88 -3.18
C PHE A 11 1.66 -4.90 -4.32
N LEU A 12 0.45 -5.32 -4.67
CA LEU A 12 0.21 -6.26 -5.77
C LEU A 12 0.56 -5.64 -7.13
N ALA A 13 0.23 -4.37 -7.35
CA ALA A 13 0.50 -3.65 -8.58
C ALA A 13 2.01 -3.51 -8.87
N LYS A 14 2.85 -3.49 -7.83
CA LYS A 14 4.31 -3.47 -7.97
C LYS A 14 4.87 -4.76 -8.58
N LYS A 15 4.19 -5.90 -8.40
CA LYS A 15 4.66 -7.22 -8.86
C LYS A 15 3.85 -7.78 -10.04
N TYR A 16 2.56 -7.47 -10.11
CA TYR A 16 1.63 -8.09 -11.05
C TYR A 16 0.86 -7.03 -11.84
N ASN A 17 0.51 -7.37 -13.09
CA ASN A 17 -0.43 -6.58 -13.89
C ASN A 17 -1.87 -6.86 -13.41
N ILE A 18 -2.32 -6.10 -12.42
CA ILE A 18 -3.63 -6.28 -11.78
C ILE A 18 -4.71 -5.35 -12.34
N LYS A 19 -5.97 -5.72 -12.11
CA LYS A 19 -7.15 -4.87 -12.38
C LYS A 19 -8.11 -4.94 -11.20
N THR A 20 -9.08 -4.04 -11.13
CA THR A 20 -10.12 -4.05 -10.08
C THR A 20 -11.51 -4.04 -10.70
N ASN A 21 -12.52 -4.43 -9.91
CA ASN A 21 -13.92 -4.32 -10.31
C ASN A 21 -14.50 -2.91 -10.05
N ILE A 22 -13.89 -2.17 -9.13
CA ILE A 22 -14.32 -0.85 -8.67
C ILE A 22 -13.15 0.14 -8.67
N ASN A 23 -13.46 1.43 -8.76
CA ASN A 23 -12.44 2.48 -8.75
C ASN A 23 -11.96 2.79 -7.33
N ASN A 24 -12.84 2.69 -6.33
CA ASN A 24 -12.55 2.97 -4.93
C ASN A 24 -12.99 1.77 -4.08
N PHE A 25 -12.05 1.17 -3.35
CA PHE A 25 -12.37 0.11 -2.41
C PHE A 25 -13.17 0.62 -1.21
N ASN A 26 -14.03 -0.23 -0.67
CA ASN A 26 -14.64 0.02 0.63
C ASN A 26 -13.54 0.08 1.70
N LYS A 27 -13.64 1.06 2.62
CA LYS A 27 -12.65 1.33 3.68
C LYS A 27 -12.78 0.36 4.86
N ASN A 28 -12.81 -0.93 4.57
CA ASN A 28 -12.87 -1.97 5.59
C ASN A 28 -11.45 -2.37 5.99
N GLN A 29 -11.24 -2.51 7.30
CA GLN A 29 -10.00 -3.04 7.83
C GLN A 29 -9.89 -4.53 7.48
N ILE A 30 -8.70 -4.95 7.07
CA ILE A 30 -8.35 -6.32 6.77
C ILE A 30 -7.46 -6.84 7.90
N ASP A 31 -7.95 -7.86 8.59
CA ASP A 31 -7.29 -8.52 9.72
C ASP A 31 -6.41 -9.69 9.26
N GLY A 32 -6.69 -10.26 8.08
CA GLY A 32 -5.92 -11.36 7.55
C GLY A 32 -6.30 -11.78 6.13
N TYR A 33 -5.66 -12.85 5.66
CA TYR A 33 -5.86 -13.42 4.34
C TYR A 33 -6.05 -14.94 4.45
N LEU A 34 -6.94 -15.50 3.64
CA LEU A 34 -7.30 -16.91 3.65
C LEU A 34 -7.50 -17.43 2.23
N PHE A 35 -7.42 -18.76 2.05
CA PHE A 35 -7.99 -19.38 0.86
C PHE A 35 -9.51 -19.32 0.93
N PHE A 36 -10.13 -19.11 -0.22
CA PHE A 36 -11.58 -19.09 -0.32
C PHE A 36 -12.20 -20.42 0.12
N ASN A 37 -13.18 -20.33 1.02
CA ASN A 37 -14.04 -21.43 1.45
C ASN A 37 -15.46 -20.88 1.62
N GLU A 38 -16.42 -21.48 0.93
CA GLU A 38 -17.81 -21.00 0.84
C GLU A 38 -18.54 -20.97 2.19
N ASP A 39 -18.15 -21.83 3.13
CA ASP A 39 -18.87 -22.01 4.39
C ASP A 39 -18.50 -20.99 5.48
N LYS A 40 -17.36 -20.28 5.34
CA LYS A 40 -16.81 -19.40 6.38
C LYS A 40 -16.16 -18.15 5.78
N LEU A 41 -16.98 -17.18 5.40
CA LEU A 41 -16.51 -15.85 5.02
C LEU A 41 -16.69 -14.83 6.16
N MET A 42 -15.72 -13.95 6.30
CA MET A 42 -15.65 -12.88 7.29
C MET A 42 -15.29 -11.59 6.56
N GLU A 43 -16.01 -10.51 6.83
CA GLU A 43 -15.86 -9.23 6.09
C GLU A 43 -14.46 -8.61 6.22
N ASN A 44 -13.78 -8.84 7.35
CA ASN A 44 -12.44 -8.31 7.62
C ASN A 44 -11.31 -9.18 7.05
N TYR A 45 -11.60 -10.17 6.22
CA TYR A 45 -10.58 -11.01 5.60
C TYR A 45 -10.56 -10.81 4.10
N VAL A 46 -9.38 -11.00 3.51
CA VAL A 46 -9.22 -11.10 2.06
C VAL A 46 -9.09 -12.56 1.65
N TYR A 47 -9.88 -12.96 0.66
CA TYR A 47 -9.91 -14.35 0.19
C TYR A 47 -9.20 -14.49 -1.15
N ILE A 48 -8.28 -15.45 -1.23
CA ILE A 48 -7.67 -15.86 -2.48
C ILE A 48 -8.59 -16.87 -3.17
N ILE A 49 -9.06 -16.52 -4.36
CA ILE A 49 -10.06 -17.29 -5.10
C ILE A 49 -9.66 -17.43 -6.57
N LYS A 50 -10.05 -18.51 -7.25
CA LYS A 50 -9.93 -18.62 -8.71
C LYS A 50 -11.19 -18.11 -9.40
N SER A 51 -11.07 -17.62 -10.64
CA SER A 51 -12.19 -17.05 -11.40
C SER A 51 -13.43 -17.95 -11.45
N HIS A 52 -13.26 -19.25 -11.74
CA HIS A 52 -14.37 -20.21 -11.81
C HIS A 52 -15.09 -20.43 -10.48
N GLN A 53 -14.37 -20.35 -9.35
CA GLN A 53 -14.99 -20.47 -8.02
C GLN A 53 -15.81 -19.23 -7.68
N LEU A 54 -15.32 -18.06 -8.09
CA LEU A 54 -16.03 -16.80 -7.90
C LEU A 54 -17.34 -16.76 -8.68
N GLU A 55 -17.34 -17.31 -9.91
CA GLU A 55 -18.52 -17.41 -10.78
C GLU A 55 -19.65 -18.25 -10.18
N LEU A 56 -19.30 -19.33 -9.48
CA LEU A 56 -20.25 -20.21 -8.80
C LEU A 56 -20.83 -19.58 -7.53
N TYR A 57 -20.18 -18.54 -7.00
CA TYR A 57 -20.53 -17.98 -5.71
C TYR A 57 -21.64 -16.91 -5.78
N ASN A 58 -22.55 -16.95 -4.82
CA ASN A 58 -23.76 -16.13 -4.78
C ASN A 58 -23.46 -14.64 -4.48
N GLU A 59 -23.92 -13.73 -5.35
CA GLU A 59 -23.73 -12.28 -5.19
C GLU A 59 -24.20 -11.73 -3.84
N TYR A 60 -25.32 -12.20 -3.30
CA TYR A 60 -25.81 -11.72 -2.00
C TYR A 60 -24.86 -12.06 -0.86
N LYS A 61 -24.13 -13.18 -0.98
CA LYS A 61 -23.09 -13.58 -0.01
C LYS A 61 -21.74 -12.92 -0.25
N THR A 62 -21.54 -12.22 -1.38
CA THR A 62 -20.31 -11.46 -1.68
C THR A 62 -20.30 -10.06 -1.08
N LYS A 63 -21.43 -9.59 -0.55
CA LYS A 63 -21.53 -8.22 -0.05
C LYS A 63 -20.50 -7.95 1.05
N ASN A 64 -19.81 -6.81 0.96
CA ASN A 64 -18.71 -6.35 1.80
C ASN A 64 -17.49 -7.26 1.88
N MET A 65 -17.39 -8.27 1.01
CA MET A 65 -16.27 -9.21 1.00
C MET A 65 -15.10 -8.68 0.17
N ASN A 66 -13.90 -9.12 0.52
CA ASN A 66 -12.66 -8.78 -0.17
C ASN A 66 -12.08 -10.01 -0.85
N PHE A 67 -11.79 -9.92 -2.14
CA PHE A 67 -11.26 -11.02 -2.93
C PHE A 67 -10.01 -10.60 -3.70
N ILE A 68 -9.03 -11.51 -3.75
CA ILE A 68 -7.97 -11.48 -4.74
C ILE A 68 -8.19 -12.68 -5.65
N CYS A 69 -8.66 -12.39 -6.86
CA CYS A 69 -9.11 -13.37 -7.83
C CYS A 69 -7.99 -13.67 -8.84
N ILE A 70 -7.61 -14.95 -8.96
CA ILE A 70 -6.68 -15.43 -9.98
C ILE A 70 -7.47 -15.67 -11.26
N GLY A 71 -7.06 -14.96 -12.31
CA GLY A 71 -7.81 -14.87 -13.56
C GLY A 71 -8.87 -13.78 -13.51
N ARG A 72 -9.58 -13.66 -14.62
CA ARG A 72 -10.71 -12.73 -14.76
C ARG A 72 -11.98 -13.56 -14.90
N PRO A 73 -12.99 -13.37 -14.04
CA PRO A 73 -14.28 -14.02 -14.22
C PRO A 73 -14.97 -13.48 -15.47
N GLU A 74 -15.78 -14.31 -16.11
CA GLU A 74 -16.64 -13.91 -17.23
C GLU A 74 -17.74 -12.97 -16.74
N LYS A 75 -18.25 -13.23 -15.54
CA LYS A 75 -19.26 -12.41 -14.87
C LYS A 75 -18.71 -11.04 -14.49
N ASN A 76 -19.53 -10.02 -14.70
CA ASN A 76 -19.15 -8.63 -14.49
C ASN A 76 -19.53 -8.14 -13.09
N TYR A 77 -18.58 -8.04 -12.17
CA TYR A 77 -18.79 -7.64 -10.77
C TYR A 77 -18.73 -6.12 -10.52
N LYS A 78 -19.27 -5.31 -11.44
CA LYS A 78 -19.16 -3.83 -11.40
C LYS A 78 -19.96 -3.14 -10.28
N ASN A 79 -20.70 -3.88 -9.47
CA ASN A 79 -21.47 -3.31 -8.38
C ASN A 79 -20.57 -3.27 -7.14
N ASN A 80 -20.50 -2.12 -6.44
CA ASN A 80 -19.69 -1.87 -5.22
C ASN A 80 -20.05 -2.76 -4.00
N LEU A 81 -20.70 -3.89 -4.23
CA LEU A 81 -21.04 -4.87 -3.21
C LEU A 81 -19.80 -5.60 -2.72
N CYS A 82 -18.77 -5.81 -3.53
CA CYS A 82 -17.54 -6.49 -3.10
C CYS A 82 -16.29 -5.83 -3.68
N ASN A 83 -15.18 -6.00 -2.98
CA ASN A 83 -13.86 -5.54 -3.42
C ASN A 83 -13.15 -6.70 -4.11
N ILE A 84 -12.79 -6.56 -5.39
CA ILE A 84 -12.06 -7.60 -6.13
C ILE A 84 -10.82 -7.01 -6.80
N ILE A 85 -9.67 -7.64 -6.52
CA ILE A 85 -8.43 -7.45 -7.28
C ILE A 85 -8.25 -8.67 -8.19
N TYR A 86 -8.19 -8.44 -9.50
CA TYR A 86 -7.90 -9.45 -10.51
C TYR A 86 -6.40 -9.55 -10.74
N VAL A 87 -5.86 -10.76 -10.58
CA VAL A 87 -4.46 -11.12 -10.75
C VAL A 87 -4.32 -12.04 -11.98
N PRO A 88 -3.23 -11.99 -12.77
CA PRO A 88 -3.08 -12.83 -13.95
C PRO A 88 -3.29 -14.33 -13.71
N PHE A 89 -3.96 -15.02 -14.64
CA PHE A 89 -4.31 -16.46 -14.52
C PHE A 89 -3.11 -17.39 -14.35
N LYS A 90 -1.94 -16.98 -14.84
CA LYS A 90 -0.70 -17.77 -14.79
C LYS A 90 -0.02 -17.82 -13.42
N ILE A 91 -0.55 -17.12 -12.42
CA ILE A 91 0.04 -17.05 -11.09
C ILE A 91 -0.43 -18.23 -10.25
N ASP A 92 0.52 -18.89 -9.61
CA ASP A 92 0.22 -19.98 -8.68
C ASP A 92 -0.45 -19.44 -7.41
N ILE A 93 -1.41 -20.20 -6.89
CA ILE A 93 -2.20 -19.77 -5.72
C ILE A 93 -1.37 -19.71 -4.44
N PHE A 94 -0.38 -20.59 -4.28
CA PHE A 94 0.54 -20.55 -3.15
C PHE A 94 1.57 -19.44 -3.30
N GLU A 95 2.02 -19.14 -4.52
CA GLU A 95 2.86 -17.97 -4.78
C GLU A 95 2.15 -16.68 -4.34
N LEU A 96 0.88 -16.52 -4.69
CA LEU A 96 0.09 -15.37 -4.28
C LEU A 96 -0.12 -15.34 -2.76
N PHE A 97 -0.42 -16.49 -2.14
CA PHE A 97 -0.57 -16.59 -0.69
C PHE A 97 0.70 -16.18 0.06
N ASN A 98 1.85 -16.71 -0.36
CA ASN A 98 3.15 -16.38 0.21
C ASN A 98 3.47 -14.89 0.02
N PHE A 99 3.09 -14.30 -1.12
CA PHE A 99 3.29 -12.88 -1.34
C PHE A 99 2.43 -12.01 -0.41
N LEU A 100 1.17 -12.38 -0.18
CA LEU A 100 0.33 -11.71 0.82
C LEU A 100 0.92 -11.84 2.22
N GLN A 101 1.40 -13.03 2.60
CA GLN A 101 2.09 -13.21 3.87
C GLN A 101 3.27 -12.25 4.04
N LEU A 102 4.08 -12.10 3.00
CA LEU A 102 5.20 -11.15 3.02
C LEU A 102 4.73 -9.71 3.19
N ILE A 103 3.65 -9.30 2.51
CA ILE A 103 3.07 -7.95 2.65
C ILE A 103 2.61 -7.71 4.09
N PHE A 104 1.82 -8.63 4.66
CA PHE A 104 1.31 -8.50 6.03
C PHE A 104 2.46 -8.46 7.05
N ASN A 105 3.45 -9.36 6.93
CA ASN A 105 4.61 -9.37 7.80
C ASN A 105 5.40 -8.06 7.72
N LYS A 106 5.57 -7.53 6.50
CA LYS A 106 6.30 -6.29 6.27
C LYS A 106 5.60 -5.10 6.92
N ILE A 107 4.29 -4.99 6.74
CA ILE A 107 3.47 -3.93 7.34
C ILE A 107 3.48 -4.04 8.87
N LYS A 108 3.31 -5.24 9.42
CA LYS A 108 3.33 -5.47 10.86
C LYS A 108 4.69 -5.10 11.47
N SER A 109 5.78 -5.57 10.87
CA SER A 109 7.14 -5.23 11.31
C SER A 109 7.39 -3.73 11.26
N TRP A 110 6.90 -3.04 10.22
CA TRP A 110 6.98 -1.59 10.12
C TRP A 110 6.22 -0.87 11.25
N ASP A 111 4.99 -1.28 11.54
CA ASP A 111 4.16 -0.73 12.62
C ASP A 111 4.83 -0.92 14.00
N GLU A 112 5.39 -2.10 14.26
CA GLU A 112 6.14 -2.41 15.48
C GLU A 112 7.38 -1.51 15.62
N LYS A 113 8.17 -1.34 14.55
CA LYS A 113 9.36 -0.47 14.56
C LYS A 113 8.98 1.00 14.81
N ILE A 114 7.93 1.53 14.16
CA ILE A 114 7.45 2.89 14.41
C ILE A 114 7.03 3.05 15.88
N THR A 115 6.25 2.10 16.38
CA THR A 115 5.75 2.12 17.75
C THR A 115 6.91 2.16 18.75
N ASN A 116 7.96 1.35 18.52
CA ASN A 116 9.16 1.37 19.34
C ASN A 116 9.90 2.71 19.31
N ILE A 117 9.99 3.37 18.15
CA ILE A 117 10.63 4.68 18.03
C ILE A 117 9.85 5.74 18.81
N ILE A 118 8.53 5.75 18.68
CA ILE A 118 7.64 6.68 19.39
C ILE A 118 7.81 6.53 20.92
N TYR A 119 7.89 5.31 21.43
CA TYR A 119 8.04 5.08 22.88
C TYR A 119 9.47 5.27 23.41
N SER A 120 10.50 5.20 22.56
CA SER A 120 11.89 5.29 23.01
C SER A 120 12.51 6.68 22.87
N SER A 121 12.33 7.33 21.72
CA SER A 121 13.09 8.54 21.38
C SER A 121 12.26 9.65 20.74
N MET A 122 11.10 9.34 20.16
CA MET A 122 10.30 10.28 19.36
C MET A 122 11.07 10.93 18.20
N ASP A 123 12.11 10.26 17.71
CA ASP A 123 12.97 10.76 16.64
C ASP A 123 12.28 10.57 15.28
N VAL A 124 11.83 11.67 14.69
CA VAL A 124 11.12 11.70 13.40
C VAL A 124 12.01 11.22 12.25
N SER A 125 13.32 11.49 12.29
CA SER A 125 14.24 11.04 11.24
C SER A 125 14.32 9.52 11.21
N LYS A 126 14.34 8.86 12.38
CA LYS A 126 14.26 7.40 12.47
C LYS A 126 12.92 6.83 11.98
N ILE A 127 11.82 7.55 12.20
CA ILE A 127 10.52 7.17 11.62
C ILE A 127 10.60 7.20 10.10
N PHE A 128 11.22 8.22 9.51
CA PHE A 128 11.44 8.30 8.07
C PHE A 128 12.34 7.18 7.54
N GLU A 129 13.44 6.87 8.24
CA GLU A 129 14.31 5.73 7.94
C GLU A 129 13.54 4.42 7.84
N VAL A 130 12.78 4.08 8.88
CA VAL A 130 12.02 2.83 8.93
C VAL A 130 10.87 2.80 7.92
N THR A 131 10.28 3.95 7.62
CA THR A 131 9.18 4.07 6.65
C THR A 131 9.62 3.86 5.20
N ARG A 132 10.92 4.02 4.90
CA ARG A 132 11.47 3.72 3.56
C ARG A 132 11.25 2.27 3.12
N ASP A 133 11.14 1.34 4.07
CA ASP A 133 10.83 -0.06 3.75
C ASP A 133 9.47 -0.19 3.04
N ILE A 134 8.48 0.62 3.42
CA ILE A 134 7.10 0.58 2.90
C ILE A 134 6.90 1.61 1.77
N LEU A 135 7.37 2.83 2.01
CA LEU A 135 7.27 3.98 1.12
C LEU A 135 8.69 4.42 0.73
N PRO A 136 9.24 3.91 -0.39
CA PRO A 136 10.62 4.17 -0.81
C PRO A 136 10.77 5.55 -1.45
N PHE A 137 10.20 6.58 -0.82
CA PHE A 137 10.25 7.97 -1.26
C PHE A 137 11.11 8.78 -0.29
N HIS A 138 11.72 9.85 -0.80
CA HIS A 138 12.32 10.87 0.04
C HIS A 138 11.25 11.55 0.89
N MET A 139 11.48 11.65 2.19
CA MET A 139 10.58 12.28 3.14
C MET A 139 11.30 13.43 3.85
N GLN A 140 10.65 14.58 3.93
CA GLN A 140 11.11 15.74 4.69
C GLN A 140 9.95 16.29 5.51
N LEU A 141 10.23 16.62 6.76
CA LEU A 141 9.34 17.38 7.63
C LEU A 141 9.81 18.83 7.61
N ILE A 142 8.92 19.74 7.24
CA ILE A 142 9.20 21.18 7.14
C ILE A 142 8.26 21.90 8.10
N ASP A 143 8.78 22.89 8.83
CA ASP A 143 7.97 23.75 9.69
C ASP A 143 7.23 24.83 8.89
N LYS A 144 6.43 25.64 9.61
CA LYS A 144 5.68 26.76 9.02
C LYS A 144 6.57 27.85 8.40
N ASP A 145 7.83 27.92 8.82
CA ASP A 145 8.81 28.93 8.42
C ASP A 145 9.78 28.36 7.36
N LEU A 146 9.44 27.21 6.77
CA LEU A 146 10.19 26.49 5.73
C LEU A 146 11.53 25.89 6.19
N PHE A 147 11.74 25.71 7.49
CA PHE A 147 12.91 24.99 8.01
C PHE A 147 12.68 23.48 8.02
N VAL A 148 13.71 22.74 7.58
CA VAL A 148 13.69 21.27 7.63
C VAL A 148 13.90 20.80 9.07
N ILE A 149 12.88 20.19 9.66
CA ILE A 149 12.89 19.62 11.01
C ILE A 149 13.51 18.21 11.01
N ALA A 150 13.19 17.42 9.97
CA ALA A 150 13.67 16.05 9.82
C ALA A 150 13.73 15.67 8.33
N LYS A 151 14.63 14.77 7.96
CA LYS A 151 14.71 14.22 6.60
C LYS A 151 15.11 12.75 6.62
N SER A 152 14.66 11.99 5.63
CA SER A 152 15.23 10.68 5.32
C SER A 152 16.63 10.87 4.70
N ASP A 153 17.59 9.99 5.01
CA ASP A 153 18.94 10.09 4.42
C ASP A 153 18.94 10.12 2.89
N ASP A 154 19.95 10.81 2.36
CA ASP A 154 20.06 11.23 0.96
C ASP A 154 20.36 10.10 -0.05
N LEU A 155 20.44 8.82 0.39
CA LEU A 155 20.59 7.64 -0.50
C LEU A 155 19.52 7.57 -1.61
N PHE A 156 18.38 8.25 -1.42
CA PHE A 156 17.36 8.41 -2.46
C PHE A 156 17.91 9.09 -3.71
N PHE A 157 18.70 10.15 -3.55
CA PHE A 157 19.28 10.92 -4.67
C PHE A 157 20.47 10.21 -5.31
N GLU A 158 21.21 9.39 -4.56
CA GLU A 158 22.20 8.48 -5.16
C GLU A 158 21.54 7.47 -6.10
N LYS A 159 20.35 6.96 -5.74
CA LYS A 159 19.60 5.99 -6.53
C LYS A 159 18.78 6.62 -7.66
N TYR A 160 18.42 7.90 -7.53
CA TYR A 160 17.64 8.67 -8.50
C TYR A 160 18.25 10.06 -8.76
N PRO A 161 19.45 10.14 -9.38
CA PRO A 161 20.24 11.37 -9.49
C PRO A 161 19.63 12.45 -10.39
N LYS A 162 18.55 12.13 -11.13
CA LYS A 162 17.85 13.09 -12.00
C LYS A 162 16.84 13.98 -11.25
N ILE A 163 16.61 13.70 -9.97
CA ILE A 163 15.77 14.53 -9.11
C ILE A 163 16.73 15.40 -8.31
N ALA A 164 16.68 16.72 -8.47
CA ALA A 164 17.54 17.61 -7.69
C ALA A 164 17.21 17.46 -6.19
N PRO A 165 18.21 17.45 -5.30
CA PRO A 165 17.98 17.49 -3.87
C PRO A 165 17.05 18.65 -3.52
N LEU A 166 16.00 18.40 -2.73
CA LEU A 166 15.06 19.46 -2.33
C LEU A 166 15.80 20.61 -1.63
N ASP A 167 16.92 20.33 -0.96
CA ASP A 167 17.78 21.32 -0.32
C ASP A 167 18.41 22.31 -1.32
N GLU A 168 18.71 21.87 -2.55
CA GLU A 168 19.17 22.77 -3.63
C GLU A 168 18.01 23.60 -4.18
N ILE A 169 16.84 23.00 -4.38
CA ILE A 169 15.64 23.72 -4.84
C ILE A 169 15.22 24.79 -3.81
N ASN A 170 15.23 24.44 -2.52
CA ASN A 170 14.89 25.36 -1.44
C ASN A 170 15.90 26.50 -1.35
N LYS A 171 17.21 26.23 -1.50
CA LYS A 171 18.23 27.28 -1.63
C LYS A 171 17.96 28.20 -2.82
N MET A 172 17.66 27.64 -3.99
CA MET A 172 17.36 28.43 -5.19
C MET A 172 16.09 29.29 -5.02
N ILE A 173 15.04 28.77 -4.38
CA ILE A 173 13.81 29.52 -4.09
C ILE A 173 14.10 30.65 -3.10
N LEU A 174 14.85 30.38 -2.02
CA LEU A 174 15.22 31.39 -1.03
C LEU A 174 16.12 32.48 -1.62
N GLU A 175 17.06 32.12 -2.50
CA GLU A 175 17.87 33.10 -3.25
C GLU A 175 17.02 33.94 -4.19
N LYS A 176 16.06 33.33 -4.88
CA LYS A 176 15.14 34.05 -5.76
C LYS A 176 14.25 35.03 -4.99
N ILE A 177 13.68 34.61 -3.86
CA ILE A 177 12.90 35.50 -2.98
C ILE A 177 13.75 36.66 -2.46
N ARG A 178 15.03 36.42 -2.12
CA ARG A 178 15.97 37.48 -1.71
C ARG A 178 16.34 38.46 -2.82
N LEU A 179 16.41 38.00 -4.07
CA LEU A 179 16.70 38.84 -5.23
C LEU A 179 15.49 39.69 -5.62
N ASP A 180 14.28 39.14 -5.50
CA ASP A 180 13.02 39.84 -5.81
C ASP A 180 12.57 40.82 -4.70
N SER A 181 13.25 40.82 -3.55
CA SER A 181 13.00 41.72 -2.41
C SER A 181 14.04 42.86 -2.25
N LYS A 182 14.90 43.06 -3.26
CA LYS A 182 15.78 44.22 -3.41
C LYS A 182 15.31 45.12 -4.55
#